data_AF-A0A355UH52-F1
#
_entry.id   AF-A0A355UH52-F1
#
_cell.length_a   1.000
_cell.length_b   1.000
_cell.length_c   1.000
_cell.angle_alpha   90.00
_cell.angle_beta   90.00
_cell.angle_gamma   90.00
#
_symmetry.space_group_name_H-M   'P 1'
#
loop_
_entity.id
_entity.type
_entity.pdbx_description
1 polymer ?
#
loop_
_entity_poly.entity_id
_entity_poly.type
_entity_poly.pdbx_seq_one_letter_code
_entity_poly.pdbx_strand_id
1 'polypeptide(L)'
;MFNPAKAAEEIKKEYIGYIRTTFHFRNQNIQKKLVEELEKTISNGPYVEIKDSFKSGKTIEELIEKGTLSPLFRDLEMDKDNHQKLPISRPLYLHQEKAIEKIVAGKNVVVSTGTGSGKTNCFLIPVINELLREKEQGKLNEGVRAIFIYPMNALANDQIKGLREILMKYPDIRFGVYNGGTENKEEDAIKLYEAMYANEKYPELRKRLPNEEVSRDKMKEHPPHILFTNYAMLEHMLFRPGDDVIFSNANFKFVVLDEAHVYTGATGIETAFLMGRLKGRINGEKKPQFILTSATLGDGSHQSNNRVVEFAKRLTGCEFNVEDIVIAYRDESIKSNITIKYPIQLLNDLANEENFFLDVLNKYKLDIESSKNEESDILFDIISTSDLYFKMRELGNLITLNDFANKLEITQKQAVSFISLCAKAQKNGKQLIDIRYHYFLKALDGCYLALNYEDSLSLIRK
;
A
#
# COMPACT_ATOMS: atom_id res chain seq x y z
N MET A 1 4.04 -5.41 -22.65
CA MET A 1 4.99 -4.90 -21.64
C MET A 1 4.95 -3.37 -21.51
N PHE A 2 4.65 -2.85 -20.31
CA PHE A 2 4.67 -1.41 -20.00
C PHE A 2 6.12 -0.86 -20.06
N ASN A 3 6.34 0.25 -20.77
CA ASN A 3 7.65 0.92 -20.85
C ASN A 3 7.62 2.23 -20.04
N PRO A 4 8.23 2.27 -18.85
CA PRO A 4 8.21 3.45 -17.98
C PRO A 4 8.85 4.69 -18.60
N ALA A 5 9.86 4.52 -19.46
CA ALA A 5 10.50 5.62 -20.16
C ALA A 5 9.51 6.30 -21.12
N LYS A 6 8.82 5.48 -21.93
CA LYS A 6 7.80 5.96 -22.86
C LYS A 6 6.62 6.60 -22.12
N ALA A 7 6.15 5.96 -21.05
CA ALA A 7 5.06 6.49 -20.24
C ALA A 7 5.41 7.84 -19.59
N ALA A 8 6.63 7.99 -19.05
CA ALA A 8 7.10 9.27 -18.50
C ALA A 8 7.11 10.38 -19.56
N GLU A 9 7.58 10.09 -20.78
CA GLU A 9 7.53 11.06 -21.89
C GLU A 9 6.11 11.41 -22.32
N GLU A 10 5.21 10.43 -22.40
CA GLU A 10 3.80 10.64 -22.75
C GLU A 10 3.10 11.51 -21.70
N ILE A 11 3.24 11.19 -20.40
CA ILE A 11 2.70 11.98 -19.29
C ILE A 11 3.23 13.42 -19.32
N LYS A 12 4.54 13.59 -19.58
CA LYS A 12 5.14 14.93 -19.72
C LYS A 12 4.47 15.71 -20.84
N LYS A 13 4.35 15.11 -22.03
CA LYS A 13 3.78 15.74 -23.22
C LYS A 13 2.31 16.11 -23.01
N GLU A 14 1.52 15.21 -22.42
CA GLU A 14 0.12 15.45 -22.11
C GLU A 14 -0.05 16.59 -21.09
N TYR A 15 0.72 16.59 -20.01
CA TYR A 15 0.64 17.62 -18.99
C TYR A 15 1.05 19.01 -19.52
N ILE A 16 2.13 19.08 -20.30
CA ILE A 16 2.53 20.32 -20.99
C ILE A 16 1.43 20.74 -21.98
N GLY A 17 0.85 19.80 -22.72
CA GLY A 17 -0.25 20.04 -23.64
C GLY A 17 -1.46 20.67 -22.94
N TYR A 18 -1.86 20.11 -21.80
CA TYR A 18 -2.97 20.61 -20.97
C TYR A 18 -2.72 22.03 -20.45
N ILE A 19 -1.52 22.32 -19.92
CA ILE A 19 -1.18 23.66 -19.44
C ILE A 19 -1.19 24.65 -20.60
N ARG A 20 -0.61 24.26 -21.75
CA ARG A 20 -0.54 25.10 -22.96
C ARG A 20 -1.91 25.44 -23.52
N THR A 21 -2.88 24.53 -23.45
CA THR A 21 -4.25 24.79 -23.94
C THR A 21 -5.07 25.57 -22.93
N THR A 22 -4.81 25.41 -21.64
CA THR A 22 -5.53 26.10 -20.56
C THR A 22 -5.05 27.54 -20.39
N PHE A 23 -3.73 27.79 -20.49
CA PHE A 23 -3.12 29.10 -20.29
C PHE A 23 -2.46 29.59 -21.59
N HIS A 24 -3.03 30.65 -22.16
CA HIS A 24 -2.58 31.23 -23.42
C HIS A 24 -2.21 32.70 -23.28
N PHE A 25 -1.00 33.06 -23.72
CA PHE A 25 -0.53 34.43 -23.85
C PHE A 25 -0.73 34.94 -25.27
N ARG A 26 -1.29 36.16 -25.40
CA ARG A 26 -1.40 36.85 -26.69
C ARG A 26 -0.02 37.14 -27.32
N ASN A 27 0.99 37.42 -26.49
CA ASN A 27 2.37 37.58 -26.95
C ASN A 27 3.00 36.22 -27.22
N GLN A 28 3.32 35.95 -28.48
CA GLN A 28 3.88 34.67 -28.93
C GLN A 28 5.26 34.37 -28.33
N ASN A 29 6.08 35.39 -28.05
CA ASN A 29 7.39 35.20 -27.42
C ASN A 29 7.24 34.70 -25.99
N ILE A 30 6.29 35.25 -25.23
CA ILE A 30 5.98 34.82 -23.86
C ILE A 30 5.39 33.40 -23.88
N GLN A 31 4.49 33.11 -24.82
CA GLN A 31 3.94 31.76 -24.98
C GLN A 31 5.03 30.71 -25.25
N LYS A 32 5.99 31.03 -26.12
CA LYS A 32 7.11 30.14 -26.43
C LYS A 32 7.97 29.88 -25.19
N LYS A 33 8.28 30.92 -24.41
CA LYS A 33 9.05 30.80 -23.16
C LYS A 33 8.34 29.98 -22.10
N LEU A 34 7.01 30.12 -21.98
CA LEU A 34 6.23 29.25 -21.10
C LEU A 34 6.47 27.78 -21.45
N VAL A 35 6.38 27.42 -22.72
CA VAL A 35 6.60 26.02 -23.17
C VAL A 35 8.04 25.57 -22.91
N GLU A 36 9.04 26.41 -23.18
CA GLU A 36 10.44 26.09 -22.93
C GLU A 36 10.73 25.87 -21.43
N GLU A 37 10.16 26.70 -20.55
CA GLU A 37 10.29 26.53 -19.09
C GLU A 37 9.54 25.30 -18.58
N LEU A 38 8.36 25.01 -19.13
CA LEU A 38 7.63 23.77 -18.84
C LEU A 38 8.47 22.54 -19.21
N GLU A 39 9.04 22.50 -20.41
CA GLU A 39 9.86 21.37 -20.84
C GLU A 39 11.08 21.12 -19.94
N LYS A 40 11.66 22.18 -19.36
CA LYS A 40 12.83 22.08 -18.47
C LYS A 40 12.48 21.70 -17.04
N THR A 41 11.40 22.24 -16.49
CA THR A 41 11.17 22.26 -15.03
C THR A 41 10.05 21.36 -14.55
N ILE A 42 9.15 20.93 -15.45
CA ILE A 42 7.91 20.29 -15.04
C ILE A 42 8.08 18.86 -14.57
N SER A 43 9.15 18.18 -14.98
CA SER A 43 9.36 16.79 -14.62
C SER A 43 10.80 16.39 -14.43
N ASN A 44 10.99 15.32 -13.67
CA ASN A 44 12.29 14.72 -13.41
C ASN A 44 12.19 13.19 -13.36
N GLY A 45 13.19 12.51 -13.92
CA GLY A 45 13.21 11.05 -14.09
C GLY A 45 12.88 10.56 -15.53
N PRO A 46 12.60 9.26 -15.71
CA PRO A 46 12.37 8.27 -14.66
C PRO A 46 13.66 7.87 -13.93
N TYR A 47 13.55 7.76 -12.60
CA TYR A 47 14.56 7.18 -11.73
C TYR A 47 14.25 5.71 -11.48
N VAL A 48 15.29 4.92 -11.30
CA VAL A 48 15.24 3.53 -10.85
C VAL A 48 15.71 3.53 -9.40
N GLU A 49 14.82 3.12 -8.50
CA GLU A 49 15.14 2.85 -7.11
C GLU A 49 15.36 1.34 -6.93
N ILE A 50 16.49 0.98 -6.36
CA ILE A 50 16.93 -0.40 -6.16
C ILE A 50 17.01 -0.64 -4.67
N LYS A 51 16.18 -1.54 -4.14
CA LYS A 51 16.21 -1.94 -2.73
C LYS A 51 16.17 -3.45 -2.58
N ASP A 52 16.76 -3.94 -1.50
CA ASP A 52 16.69 -5.36 -1.14
C ASP A 52 15.26 -5.82 -0.85
N SER A 53 14.97 -7.09 -1.06
CA SER A 53 13.67 -7.62 -0.68
C SER A 53 13.44 -7.60 0.83
N PHE A 54 12.19 -7.52 1.24
CA PHE A 54 11.83 -7.57 2.65
C PHE A 54 12.17 -8.93 3.25
N LYS A 55 12.67 -8.90 4.48
CA LYS A 55 12.99 -10.09 5.25
C LYS A 55 11.72 -10.88 5.54
N SER A 56 11.75 -12.18 5.23
CA SER A 56 10.68 -13.11 5.55
C SER A 56 10.60 -13.33 7.08
N GLY A 57 9.39 -13.29 7.60
CA GLY A 57 9.04 -13.76 8.92
C GLY A 57 8.31 -15.10 8.85
N LYS A 58 7.54 -15.41 9.89
CA LYS A 58 6.71 -16.61 9.97
C LYS A 58 5.49 -16.55 9.06
N THR A 59 4.99 -17.73 8.72
CA THR A 59 3.69 -17.95 8.10
C THR A 59 2.57 -17.73 9.12
N ILE A 60 1.33 -17.56 8.65
CA ILE A 60 0.17 -17.53 9.55
C ILE A 60 -0.01 -18.89 10.24
N GLU A 61 0.25 -19.99 9.55
CA GLU A 61 0.19 -21.35 10.09
C GLU A 61 1.12 -21.51 11.31
N GLU A 62 2.38 -21.09 11.21
CA GLU A 62 3.33 -21.13 12.33
C GLU A 62 2.90 -20.23 13.51
N LEU A 63 2.24 -19.09 13.22
CA LEU A 63 1.70 -18.21 14.25
C LEU A 63 0.45 -18.79 14.93
N ILE A 64 -0.34 -19.62 14.22
CA ILE A 64 -1.44 -20.41 14.79
C ILE A 64 -0.88 -21.50 15.70
N GLU A 65 0.13 -22.25 15.24
CA GLU A 65 0.79 -23.31 16.02
C GLU A 65 1.41 -22.77 17.32
N LYS A 66 2.00 -21.57 17.28
CA LYS A 66 2.50 -20.86 18.47
C LYS A 66 1.38 -20.38 19.41
N GLY A 67 0.12 -20.43 18.98
CA GLY A 67 -1.03 -19.91 19.72
C GLY A 67 -1.18 -18.38 19.68
N THR A 68 -0.38 -17.69 18.85
CA THR A 68 -0.48 -16.22 18.69
C THR A 68 -1.73 -15.84 17.91
N LEU A 69 -2.04 -16.59 16.85
CA LEU A 69 -3.23 -16.42 16.03
C LEU A 69 -4.27 -17.53 16.28
N SER A 70 -5.53 -17.20 16.00
CA SER A 70 -6.68 -18.12 16.05
C SER A 70 -6.57 -19.23 14.99
N PRO A 71 -6.84 -20.51 15.34
CA PRO A 71 -7.00 -21.57 14.35
C PRO A 71 -8.06 -21.32 13.27
N LEU A 72 -9.06 -20.46 13.53
CA LEU A 72 -10.11 -20.12 12.57
C LEU A 72 -9.62 -19.27 11.38
N PHE A 73 -8.35 -18.85 11.37
CA PHE A 73 -7.74 -18.28 10.16
C PHE A 73 -7.74 -19.28 9.00
N ARG A 74 -7.72 -20.60 9.27
CA ARG A 74 -7.81 -21.63 8.22
C ARG A 74 -9.14 -21.56 7.47
N ASP A 75 -10.21 -21.23 8.18
CA ASP A 75 -11.56 -21.12 7.63
C ASP A 75 -11.73 -19.88 6.73
N LEU A 76 -10.92 -18.81 6.93
CA LEU A 76 -11.00 -17.60 6.12
C LEU A 76 -10.63 -17.83 4.66
N GLU A 77 -9.71 -18.75 4.40
CA GLU A 77 -9.21 -19.07 3.06
C GLU A 77 -9.70 -20.43 2.55
N MET A 78 -10.51 -21.12 3.35
CA MET A 78 -11.22 -22.34 2.93
C MET A 78 -12.20 -21.99 1.80
N ASP A 79 -12.39 -22.92 0.87
CA ASP A 79 -13.33 -22.80 -0.26
C ASP A 79 -13.05 -21.62 -1.23
N LYS A 80 -11.79 -21.16 -1.29
CA LYS A 80 -11.31 -20.17 -2.25
C LYS A 80 -10.29 -20.79 -3.21
N ASP A 81 -10.76 -21.53 -4.20
CA ASP A 81 -9.93 -22.23 -5.20
C ASP A 81 -8.89 -21.30 -5.85
N ASN A 82 -7.62 -21.33 -5.43
CA ASN A 82 -6.52 -20.48 -5.92
C ASN A 82 -6.75 -18.95 -5.83
N HIS A 83 -7.68 -18.50 -4.99
CA HIS A 83 -8.04 -17.08 -4.82
C HIS A 83 -7.69 -16.55 -3.43
N GLN A 84 -6.64 -17.10 -2.82
CA GLN A 84 -6.30 -16.78 -1.45
C GLN A 84 -5.65 -15.39 -1.35
N LYS A 85 -6.36 -14.46 -0.70
CA LYS A 85 -5.84 -13.11 -0.45
C LYS A 85 -4.86 -13.10 0.71
N LEU A 86 -5.09 -13.97 1.70
CA LEU A 86 -4.25 -14.14 2.88
C LEU A 86 -3.81 -15.60 3.05
N PRO A 87 -3.03 -16.17 2.10
CA PRO A 87 -2.64 -17.58 2.13
C PRO A 87 -1.86 -17.93 3.39
N ILE A 88 -2.38 -18.89 4.17
CA ILE A 88 -1.88 -19.19 5.52
C ILE A 88 -0.48 -19.80 5.56
N SER A 89 -0.10 -20.50 4.50
CA SER A 89 1.21 -21.15 4.33
C SER A 89 2.28 -20.21 3.77
N ARG A 90 1.91 -19.02 3.30
CA ARG A 90 2.87 -18.05 2.77
C ARG A 90 3.54 -17.29 3.93
N PRO A 91 4.88 -17.15 3.93
CA PRO A 91 5.57 -16.34 4.92
C PRO A 91 5.11 -14.88 4.87
N LEU A 92 4.83 -14.31 6.03
CA LEU A 92 4.64 -12.87 6.17
C LEU A 92 6.00 -12.16 6.06
N TYR A 93 6.00 -10.84 5.86
CA TYR A 93 7.21 -10.07 6.09
C TYR A 93 7.50 -9.95 7.60
N LEU A 94 8.77 -9.89 7.99
CA LEU A 94 9.17 -9.83 9.39
C LEU A 94 8.58 -8.63 10.14
N HIS A 95 8.39 -7.49 9.47
CA HIS A 95 7.71 -6.35 10.09
C HIS A 95 6.22 -6.61 10.32
N GLN A 96 5.56 -7.40 9.47
CA GLN A 96 4.17 -7.82 9.70
C GLN A 96 4.10 -8.76 10.90
N GLU A 97 4.96 -9.77 10.97
CA GLU A 97 5.05 -10.67 12.14
C GLU A 97 5.24 -9.89 13.44
N LYS A 98 6.25 -8.99 13.48
CA LYS A 98 6.53 -8.18 14.68
C LYS A 98 5.38 -7.26 15.07
N ALA A 99 4.67 -6.68 14.09
CA ALA A 99 3.49 -5.86 14.36
C ALA A 99 2.36 -6.71 14.95
N ILE A 100 2.08 -7.88 14.37
CA ILE A 100 1.06 -8.82 14.85
C ILE A 100 1.36 -9.21 16.30
N GLU A 101 2.57 -9.68 16.60
CA GLU A 101 2.95 -10.10 17.96
C GLU A 101 2.77 -8.98 18.98
N LYS A 102 3.15 -7.74 18.65
CA LYS A 102 2.99 -6.57 19.53
C LYS A 102 1.53 -6.19 19.75
N ILE A 103 0.73 -6.16 18.69
CA ILE A 103 -0.69 -5.78 18.76
C ILE A 103 -1.48 -6.84 19.53
N VAL A 104 -1.24 -8.13 19.27
CA VAL A 104 -1.84 -9.25 20.02
C VAL A 104 -1.46 -9.19 21.50
N ALA A 105 -0.23 -8.76 21.83
CA ALA A 105 0.22 -8.54 23.21
C ALA A 105 -0.37 -7.29 23.90
N GLY A 106 -1.32 -6.58 23.27
CA GLY A 106 -1.99 -5.43 23.88
C GLY A 106 -1.26 -4.10 23.75
N LYS A 107 -0.22 -4.01 22.91
CA LYS A 107 0.56 -2.77 22.72
C LYS A 107 -0.09 -1.85 21.69
N ASN A 108 0.10 -0.54 21.87
CA ASN A 108 -0.05 0.43 20.79
C ASN A 108 1.16 0.28 19.85
N VAL A 109 1.00 0.51 18.55
CA VAL A 109 2.09 0.30 17.58
C VAL A 109 2.12 1.44 16.57
N VAL A 110 3.33 1.86 16.18
CA VAL A 110 3.56 2.71 15.01
C VAL A 110 4.31 1.91 13.95
N VAL A 111 3.66 1.61 12.83
CA VAL A 111 4.27 0.93 11.68
C VAL A 111 4.83 1.98 10.73
N SER A 112 6.15 2.15 10.75
CA SER A 112 6.88 3.07 9.86
C SER A 112 7.61 2.31 8.77
N THR A 113 6.92 2.06 7.66
CA THR A 113 7.45 1.31 6.52
C THR A 113 6.99 1.93 5.21
N GLY A 114 7.82 1.88 4.17
CA GLY A 114 7.53 2.51 2.88
C GLY A 114 6.21 2.05 2.21
N THR A 115 5.81 2.73 1.14
CA THR A 115 4.65 2.34 0.32
C THR A 115 4.86 0.93 -0.26
N GLY A 116 3.77 0.17 -0.44
CA GLY A 116 3.85 -1.19 -1.00
C GLY A 116 4.52 -2.25 -0.12
N SER A 117 4.87 -1.95 1.14
CA SER A 117 5.48 -2.94 2.06
C SER A 117 4.47 -3.90 2.72
N GLY A 118 3.19 -3.85 2.31
CA GLY A 118 2.12 -4.61 2.94
C GLY A 118 1.78 -4.16 4.37
N LYS A 119 1.78 -2.85 4.64
CA LYS A 119 1.38 -2.27 5.94
C LYS A 119 0.00 -2.73 6.41
N THR A 120 -0.94 -2.89 5.48
CA THR A 120 -2.31 -3.34 5.77
C THR A 120 -2.35 -4.58 6.65
N ASN A 121 -1.54 -5.60 6.31
CA ASN A 121 -1.52 -6.85 7.07
C ASN A 121 -0.98 -6.69 8.50
N CYS A 122 -0.20 -5.63 8.78
CA CYS A 122 0.30 -5.38 10.13
C CYS A 122 -0.82 -5.10 11.13
N PHE A 123 -1.92 -4.48 10.69
CA PHE A 123 -3.06 -4.13 11.55
C PHE A 123 -4.31 -4.94 11.23
N LEU A 124 -4.51 -5.39 9.98
CA LEU A 124 -5.69 -6.13 9.60
C LEU A 124 -5.72 -7.54 10.20
N ILE A 125 -4.59 -8.25 10.15
CA ILE A 125 -4.46 -9.59 10.73
C ILE A 125 -4.76 -9.59 12.24
N PRO A 126 -4.18 -8.73 13.09
CA PRO A 126 -4.49 -8.75 14.51
C PRO A 126 -5.94 -8.30 14.83
N VAL A 127 -6.53 -7.43 14.01
CA VAL A 127 -7.96 -7.07 14.13
C VAL A 127 -8.85 -8.29 13.84
N ILE A 128 -8.62 -8.98 12.73
CA ILE A 128 -9.34 -10.21 12.37
C ILE A 128 -9.13 -11.28 13.44
N ASN A 129 -7.89 -11.43 13.94
CA ASN A 129 -7.57 -12.37 15.01
C ASN A 129 -8.45 -12.15 16.24
N GLU A 130 -8.66 -10.90 16.67
CA GLU A 130 -9.54 -10.64 17.81
C GLU A 130 -10.97 -11.13 17.56
N LEU A 131 -11.52 -10.83 16.38
CA LEU A 131 -12.88 -11.21 16.02
C LEU A 131 -13.04 -12.74 15.97
N LEU A 132 -12.02 -13.42 15.44
CA LEU A 132 -11.98 -14.89 15.45
C LEU A 132 -11.87 -15.44 16.86
N ARG A 133 -11.06 -14.85 17.74
CA ARG A 133 -10.98 -15.24 19.17
C ARG A 133 -12.29 -15.01 19.92
N GLU A 134 -13.00 -13.92 19.62
CA GLU A 134 -14.35 -13.72 20.15
C GLU A 134 -15.32 -14.80 19.68
N LYS A 135 -15.24 -15.20 18.39
CA LYS A 135 -16.05 -16.28 17.83
C LYS A 135 -15.75 -17.63 18.47
N GLU A 136 -14.48 -17.99 18.67
CA GLU A 136 -14.06 -19.20 19.39
C GLU A 136 -14.68 -19.29 20.79
N GLN A 137 -14.80 -18.14 21.46
CA GLN A 137 -15.35 -18.05 22.81
C GLN A 137 -16.88 -17.95 22.84
N GLY A 138 -17.55 -17.92 21.68
CA GLY A 138 -19.00 -17.70 21.58
C GLY A 138 -19.45 -16.29 22.01
N LYS A 139 -18.54 -15.31 21.96
CA LYS A 139 -18.76 -13.92 22.39
C LYS A 139 -18.91 -12.93 21.24
N LEU A 140 -18.69 -13.36 19.99
CA LEU A 140 -18.84 -12.51 18.82
C LEU A 140 -20.31 -12.05 18.72
N ASN A 141 -20.52 -10.76 18.85
CA ASN A 141 -21.84 -10.11 18.79
C ASN A 141 -21.76 -8.81 17.97
N GLU A 142 -22.91 -8.23 17.66
CA GLU A 142 -23.00 -6.92 17.01
C GLU A 142 -22.30 -5.83 17.82
N GLY A 143 -21.58 -4.95 17.12
CA GLY A 143 -20.85 -3.85 17.75
C GLY A 143 -19.46 -3.65 17.18
N VAL A 144 -19.08 -2.39 17.02
CA VAL A 144 -17.77 -2.00 16.47
C VAL A 144 -16.65 -2.44 17.41
N ARG A 145 -15.68 -3.20 16.87
CA ARG A 145 -14.44 -3.62 17.55
C ARG A 145 -13.23 -2.85 17.06
N ALA A 146 -13.22 -2.52 15.78
CA ALA A 146 -12.13 -1.80 15.15
C ALA A 146 -12.67 -0.68 14.25
N ILE A 147 -12.11 0.52 14.41
CA ILE A 147 -12.36 1.64 13.52
C ILE A 147 -11.08 1.99 12.76
N PHE A 148 -11.21 2.13 11.45
CA PHE A 148 -10.14 2.46 10.54
C PHE A 148 -10.40 3.85 9.99
N ILE A 149 -9.49 4.77 10.28
CA ILE A 149 -9.59 6.18 9.93
C ILE A 149 -8.59 6.44 8.81
N TYR A 150 -9.12 6.76 7.63
CA TYR A 150 -8.32 7.12 6.46
C TYR A 150 -8.41 8.62 6.19
N PRO A 151 -7.34 9.25 5.67
CA PRO A 151 -7.38 10.66 5.27
C PRO A 151 -8.21 10.87 3.99
N MET A 152 -8.35 9.85 3.14
CA MET A 152 -9.04 9.93 1.85
C MET A 152 -9.98 8.73 1.64
N ASN A 153 -11.18 8.99 1.11
CA ASN A 153 -12.17 7.93 0.83
C ASN A 153 -11.66 6.91 -0.20
N ALA A 154 -10.85 7.32 -1.17
CA ALA A 154 -10.28 6.41 -2.17
C ALA A 154 -9.40 5.33 -1.52
N LEU A 155 -8.57 5.71 -0.54
CA LEU A 155 -7.75 4.76 0.22
C LEU A 155 -8.61 3.78 1.00
N ALA A 156 -9.67 4.27 1.66
CA ALA A 156 -10.60 3.40 2.37
C ALA A 156 -11.20 2.34 1.42
N ASN A 157 -11.72 2.78 0.26
CA ASN A 157 -12.34 1.91 -0.75
C ASN A 157 -11.37 0.82 -1.25
N ASP A 158 -10.09 1.13 -1.45
CA ASP A 158 -9.08 0.15 -1.85
C ASP A 158 -8.82 -0.89 -0.75
N GLN A 159 -8.81 -0.49 0.53
CA GLN A 159 -8.66 -1.43 1.64
C GLN A 159 -9.89 -2.33 1.80
N ILE A 160 -11.09 -1.81 1.53
CA ILE A 160 -12.32 -2.59 1.57
C ILE A 160 -12.32 -3.67 0.50
N LYS A 161 -11.86 -3.39 -0.72
CA LYS A 161 -11.70 -4.42 -1.77
C LYS A 161 -10.87 -5.60 -1.29
N GLY A 162 -9.73 -5.32 -0.66
CA GLY A 162 -8.88 -6.34 -0.05
C GLY A 162 -9.59 -7.13 1.06
N LEU A 163 -10.33 -6.45 1.94
CA LEU A 163 -11.09 -7.10 3.00
C LEU A 163 -12.23 -7.98 2.48
N ARG A 164 -12.92 -7.54 1.41
CA ARG A 164 -13.97 -8.33 0.75
C ARG A 164 -13.42 -9.64 0.21
N GLU A 165 -12.27 -9.63 -0.45
CA GLU A 165 -11.58 -10.85 -0.90
C GLU A 165 -11.23 -11.79 0.28
N ILE A 166 -10.87 -11.25 1.45
CA ILE A 166 -10.58 -12.04 2.66
C ILE A 166 -11.87 -12.63 3.25
N LEU A 167 -12.98 -11.88 3.30
CA LEU A 167 -14.20 -12.27 4.01
C LEU A 167 -15.33 -12.83 3.14
N MET A 168 -15.16 -12.94 1.82
CA MET A 168 -16.24 -13.37 0.90
C MET A 168 -16.82 -14.76 1.20
N LYS A 169 -16.05 -15.65 1.84
CA LYS A 169 -16.50 -16.99 2.29
C LYS A 169 -16.71 -17.06 3.82
N TYR A 170 -16.64 -15.93 4.52
CA TYR A 170 -16.67 -15.86 5.97
C TYR A 170 -17.71 -14.84 6.48
N PRO A 171 -19.01 -15.21 6.54
CA PRO A 171 -20.09 -14.26 6.79
C PRO A 171 -20.20 -13.76 8.24
N ASP A 172 -19.50 -14.39 9.19
CA ASP A 172 -19.67 -14.04 10.61
C ASP A 172 -19.03 -12.70 10.96
N ILE A 173 -18.00 -12.27 10.23
CA ILE A 173 -17.36 -10.97 10.45
C ILE A 173 -18.01 -9.92 9.55
N ARG A 174 -18.89 -9.10 10.14
CA ARG A 174 -19.43 -7.89 9.51
C ARG A 174 -18.45 -6.73 9.41
N PHE A 175 -18.48 -6.02 8.29
CA PHE A 175 -17.71 -4.80 8.05
C PHE A 175 -18.54 -3.77 7.26
N GLY A 176 -18.16 -2.49 7.29
CA GLY A 176 -18.88 -1.46 6.56
C GLY A 176 -18.12 -0.14 6.45
N VAL A 177 -18.60 0.73 5.56
CA VAL A 177 -18.00 2.04 5.25
C VAL A 177 -18.97 3.16 5.61
N TYR A 178 -18.59 4.00 6.56
CA TYR A 178 -19.36 5.18 6.92
C TYR A 178 -18.59 6.42 6.50
N ASN A 179 -18.89 6.97 5.33
CA ASN A 179 -18.31 8.21 4.85
C ASN A 179 -19.36 9.16 4.24
N GLY A 180 -18.93 10.29 3.69
CA GLY A 180 -19.83 11.29 3.11
C GLY A 180 -20.67 10.78 1.93
N GLY A 181 -20.24 9.72 1.24
CA GLY A 181 -20.96 9.08 0.14
C GLY A 181 -21.78 7.85 0.54
N THR A 182 -21.82 7.48 1.83
CA THR A 182 -22.68 6.39 2.30
C THR A 182 -24.13 6.85 2.33
N GLU A 183 -25.00 6.18 1.57
CA GLU A 183 -26.43 6.48 1.54
C GLU A 183 -27.15 6.10 2.84
N ASN A 184 -28.26 6.77 3.14
CA ASN A 184 -29.06 6.44 4.32
C ASN A 184 -29.82 5.12 4.13
N LYS A 185 -30.58 5.03 3.03
CA LYS A 185 -31.46 3.89 2.72
C LYS A 185 -30.70 2.77 2.03
N GLU A 186 -31.05 1.54 2.38
CA GLU A 186 -30.42 0.33 1.85
C GLU A 186 -30.61 0.16 0.33
N GLU A 187 -31.80 0.42 -0.19
CA GLU A 187 -32.08 0.27 -1.63
C GLU A 187 -31.22 1.20 -2.50
N ASP A 188 -31.04 2.44 -2.07
CA ASP A 188 -30.23 3.44 -2.78
C ASP A 188 -28.74 3.10 -2.66
N ALA A 189 -28.31 2.68 -1.47
CA ALA A 189 -26.95 2.23 -1.21
C ALA A 189 -26.56 1.05 -2.12
N ILE A 190 -27.39 0.01 -2.20
CA ILE A 190 -27.09 -1.19 -3.00
C ILE A 190 -26.95 -0.84 -4.49
N LYS A 191 -27.83 0.01 -5.04
CA LYS A 191 -27.76 0.41 -6.45
C LYS A 191 -26.43 1.09 -6.79
N LEU A 192 -26.02 2.06 -5.95
CA LEU A 192 -24.73 2.75 -6.14
C LEU A 192 -23.55 1.79 -5.94
N TYR A 193 -23.66 0.91 -4.95
CA TYR A 193 -22.62 -0.05 -4.60
C TYR A 193 -22.38 -1.05 -5.74
N GLU A 194 -23.42 -1.70 -6.26
CA GLU A 194 -23.29 -2.65 -7.37
C GLU A 194 -22.77 -1.97 -8.65
N ALA A 195 -23.14 -0.71 -8.90
CA ALA A 195 -22.59 0.06 -10.02
C ALA A 195 -21.08 0.30 -9.86
N MET A 196 -20.61 0.62 -8.64
CA MET A 196 -19.19 0.84 -8.34
C MET A 196 -18.34 -0.43 -8.52
N TYR A 197 -18.90 -1.60 -8.20
CA TYR A 197 -18.20 -2.89 -8.25
C TYR A 197 -18.57 -3.76 -9.46
N ALA A 198 -19.31 -3.24 -10.44
CA ALA A 198 -19.78 -3.98 -11.61
C ALA A 198 -18.65 -4.66 -12.41
N ASN A 199 -17.47 -4.04 -12.42
CA ASN A 199 -16.29 -4.51 -13.15
C ASN A 199 -15.28 -5.27 -12.28
N GLU A 200 -15.67 -5.69 -11.07
CA GLU A 200 -14.78 -6.48 -10.22
C GLU A 200 -14.38 -7.80 -10.88
N LYS A 201 -13.14 -8.21 -10.59
CA LYS A 201 -12.51 -9.40 -11.18
C LYS A 201 -13.33 -10.67 -10.90
N TYR A 202 -13.83 -10.79 -9.67
CA TYR A 202 -14.56 -11.95 -9.20
C TYR A 202 -16.07 -11.70 -9.23
N PRO A 203 -16.88 -12.57 -9.86
CA PRO A 203 -18.33 -12.39 -9.95
C PRO A 203 -19.03 -12.23 -8.60
N GLU A 204 -18.58 -12.94 -7.57
CA GLU A 204 -19.11 -12.86 -6.20
C GLU A 204 -18.94 -11.47 -5.57
N LEU A 205 -17.88 -10.74 -5.95
CA LEU A 205 -17.58 -9.40 -5.44
C LEU A 205 -18.27 -8.28 -6.22
N ARG A 206 -18.99 -8.60 -7.31
CA ARG A 206 -19.77 -7.61 -8.07
C ARG A 206 -21.07 -7.23 -7.36
N LYS A 207 -21.48 -8.02 -6.37
CA LYS A 207 -22.66 -7.78 -5.53
C LYS A 207 -22.25 -7.55 -4.09
N ARG A 208 -23.14 -6.96 -3.30
CA ARG A 208 -22.97 -6.84 -1.85
C ARG A 208 -22.77 -8.22 -1.21
N LEU A 209 -21.80 -8.34 -0.30
CA LEU A 209 -21.60 -9.55 0.49
C LEU A 209 -22.59 -9.60 1.69
N PRO A 210 -23.00 -10.79 2.15
CA PRO A 210 -23.96 -10.91 3.27
C PRO A 210 -23.51 -10.25 4.58
N ASN A 211 -22.20 -10.12 4.77
CA ASN A 211 -21.56 -9.52 5.93
C ASN A 211 -21.08 -8.08 5.69
N GLU A 212 -21.47 -7.46 4.59
CA GLU A 212 -21.08 -6.11 4.25
C GLU A 212 -22.25 -5.15 4.45
N GLU A 213 -22.10 -4.21 5.37
CA GLU A 213 -23.09 -3.15 5.57
C GLU A 213 -22.78 -1.96 4.67
N VAL A 214 -23.77 -1.55 3.87
CA VAL A 214 -23.60 -0.53 2.81
C VAL A 214 -24.38 0.76 3.07
N SER A 215 -25.34 0.76 3.99
CA SER A 215 -26.18 1.93 4.29
C SER A 215 -26.06 2.37 5.74
N ARG A 216 -26.29 3.68 5.99
CA ARG A 216 -26.21 4.24 7.35
C ARG A 216 -27.27 3.66 8.27
N ASP A 217 -28.49 3.44 7.77
CA ASP A 217 -29.58 2.92 8.59
C ASP A 217 -29.28 1.48 9.03
N LYS A 218 -28.76 0.63 8.12
CA LYS A 218 -28.36 -0.74 8.46
C LYS A 218 -27.16 -0.80 9.40
N MET A 219 -26.17 0.07 9.23
CA MET A 219 -25.06 0.16 10.19
C MET A 219 -25.49 0.61 11.59
N LYS A 220 -26.60 1.35 11.73
CA LYS A 220 -27.15 1.73 13.04
C LYS A 220 -27.94 0.59 13.67
N GLU A 221 -28.71 -0.14 12.86
CA GLU A 221 -29.48 -1.31 13.29
C GLU A 221 -28.56 -2.47 13.67
N HIS A 222 -27.58 -2.77 12.82
CA HIS A 222 -26.63 -3.86 12.97
C HIS A 222 -25.19 -3.34 12.81
N PRO A 223 -24.60 -2.74 13.87
CA PRO A 223 -23.26 -2.19 13.80
C PRO A 223 -22.22 -3.22 13.33
N PRO A 224 -21.39 -2.89 12.31
CA PRO A 224 -20.35 -3.79 11.83
C PRO A 224 -19.25 -3.96 12.87
N HIS A 225 -18.51 -5.08 12.82
CA HIS A 225 -17.36 -5.28 13.71
C HIS A 225 -16.16 -4.41 13.28
N ILE A 226 -15.99 -4.23 11.96
CA ILE A 226 -14.95 -3.39 11.36
C ILE A 226 -15.60 -2.21 10.64
N LEU A 227 -15.31 -0.99 11.10
CA LEU A 227 -15.84 0.23 10.52
C LEU A 227 -14.75 1.05 9.84
N PHE A 228 -14.93 1.32 8.54
CA PHE A 228 -14.08 2.21 7.76
C PHE A 228 -14.70 3.60 7.71
N THR A 229 -13.94 4.64 8.03
CA THR A 229 -14.41 6.03 7.97
C THR A 229 -13.25 7.00 7.72
N ASN A 230 -13.57 8.29 7.71
CA ASN A 230 -12.59 9.38 7.72
C ASN A 230 -12.80 10.26 8.97
N TYR A 231 -11.83 11.11 9.29
CA TYR A 231 -11.87 11.91 10.51
C TYR A 231 -13.09 12.84 10.58
N ALA A 232 -13.51 13.44 9.47
CA ALA A 232 -14.66 14.34 9.42
C ALA A 232 -15.97 13.59 9.71
N MET A 233 -16.14 12.40 9.14
CA MET A 233 -17.35 11.58 9.32
C MET A 233 -17.39 10.98 10.72
N LEU A 234 -16.24 10.58 11.27
CA LEU A 234 -16.14 10.20 12.67
C LEU A 234 -16.56 11.35 13.60
N GLU A 235 -16.16 12.58 13.31
CA GLU A 235 -16.59 13.75 14.08
C GLU A 235 -18.12 13.93 14.03
N HIS A 236 -18.72 13.82 12.84
CA HIS A 236 -20.18 13.87 12.71
C HIS A 236 -20.88 12.75 13.50
N MET A 237 -20.37 11.52 13.44
CA MET A 237 -20.95 10.39 14.16
C MET A 237 -20.88 10.55 15.69
N LEU A 238 -19.86 11.25 16.20
CA LEU A 238 -19.72 11.49 17.64
C LEU A 238 -20.60 12.63 18.17
N PHE A 239 -20.98 13.60 17.32
CA PHE A 239 -21.76 14.76 17.73
C PHE A 239 -23.24 14.71 17.35
N ARG A 240 -23.59 14.06 16.24
CA ARG A 240 -24.95 14.13 15.70
C ARG A 240 -25.88 13.18 16.47
N PRO A 241 -26.98 13.68 17.07
CA PRO A 241 -27.95 12.84 17.76
C PRO A 241 -28.49 11.74 16.83
N GLY A 242 -28.46 10.49 17.28
CA GLY A 242 -28.97 9.34 16.54
C GLY A 242 -27.95 8.65 15.62
N ASP A 243 -26.83 9.29 15.30
CA ASP A 243 -25.69 8.62 14.66
C ASP A 243 -24.76 7.95 15.69
N ASP A 244 -24.85 8.36 16.96
CA ASP A 244 -24.06 7.83 18.06
C ASP A 244 -24.47 6.40 18.48
N VAL A 245 -25.62 5.92 18.00
CA VAL A 245 -26.15 4.56 18.25
C VAL A 245 -25.16 3.49 17.80
N ILE A 246 -24.39 3.74 16.75
CA ILE A 246 -23.35 2.83 16.27
C ILE A 246 -22.24 2.58 17.31
N PHE A 247 -22.14 3.45 18.32
CA PHE A 247 -21.18 3.35 19.42
C PHE A 247 -21.79 2.88 20.74
N SER A 248 -23.13 2.75 20.84
CA SER A 248 -23.82 2.54 22.12
C SER A 248 -23.57 1.17 22.76
N ASN A 249 -23.13 0.17 22.00
CA ASN A 249 -22.71 -1.16 22.48
C ASN A 249 -21.32 -1.55 21.95
N ALA A 250 -20.52 -0.58 21.52
CA ALA A 250 -19.25 -0.86 20.88
C ALA A 250 -18.15 -1.19 21.91
N ASN A 251 -17.70 -2.43 21.92
CA ASN A 251 -16.51 -2.86 22.66
C ASN A 251 -15.25 -2.55 21.83
N PHE A 252 -14.96 -1.26 21.65
CA PHE A 252 -13.82 -0.82 20.85
C PHE A 252 -12.51 -1.33 21.43
N LYS A 253 -11.81 -2.14 20.64
CA LYS A 253 -10.46 -2.59 20.96
C LYS A 253 -9.42 -1.86 20.13
N PHE A 254 -9.69 -1.56 18.86
CA PHE A 254 -8.68 -1.01 17.95
C PHE A 254 -9.12 0.31 17.30
N VAL A 255 -8.21 1.28 17.31
CA VAL A 255 -8.29 2.50 16.50
C VAL A 255 -7.09 2.53 15.57
N VAL A 256 -7.33 2.37 14.27
CA VAL A 256 -6.30 2.37 13.23
C VAL A 256 -6.29 3.74 12.54
N LEU A 257 -5.16 4.43 12.56
CA LEU A 257 -4.93 5.67 11.82
C LEU A 257 -3.95 5.40 10.69
N ASP A 258 -4.46 5.35 9.46
CA ASP A 258 -3.60 5.15 8.29
C ASP A 258 -3.05 6.47 7.74
N GLU A 259 -1.87 6.39 7.15
CA GLU A 259 -1.08 7.55 6.70
C GLU A 259 -0.97 8.67 7.74
N ALA A 260 -0.58 8.29 8.96
CA ALA A 260 -0.57 9.17 10.12
C ALA A 260 0.26 10.45 9.92
N HIS A 261 1.22 10.47 8.98
CA HIS A 261 2.00 11.66 8.62
C HIS A 261 1.14 12.81 8.04
N VAL A 262 -0.07 12.52 7.56
CA VAL A 262 -1.01 13.55 7.07
C VAL A 262 -1.57 14.38 8.23
N TYR A 263 -1.65 13.81 9.44
CA TYR A 263 -2.20 14.47 10.62
C TYR A 263 -1.16 15.38 11.29
N THR A 264 -0.76 16.45 10.61
CA THR A 264 0.21 17.45 11.11
C THR A 264 -0.36 18.87 11.06
N GLY A 265 0.24 19.80 11.79
CA GLY A 265 -0.27 21.18 11.87
C GLY A 265 -1.69 21.25 12.46
N ALA A 266 -2.56 22.07 11.86
CA ALA A 266 -3.92 22.29 12.34
C ALA A 266 -4.78 21.01 12.30
N THR A 267 -4.73 20.25 11.20
CA THR A 267 -5.49 19.00 11.05
C THR A 267 -5.06 17.95 12.08
N GLY A 268 -3.76 17.92 12.42
CA GLY A 268 -3.24 17.07 13.49
C GLY A 268 -3.79 17.42 14.88
N ILE A 269 -3.92 18.71 15.19
CA ILE A 269 -4.50 19.18 16.46
C ILE A 269 -5.98 18.78 16.55
N GLU A 270 -6.76 19.05 15.50
CA GLU A 270 -8.19 18.68 15.45
C GLU A 270 -8.38 17.16 15.60
N THR A 271 -7.56 16.38 14.88
CA THR A 271 -7.59 14.90 14.97
C THR A 271 -7.22 14.43 16.37
N ALA A 272 -6.28 15.07 17.05
CA ALA A 272 -5.92 14.71 18.42
C ALA A 272 -7.08 14.93 19.40
N PHE A 273 -7.79 16.05 19.30
CA PHE A 273 -9.01 16.28 20.08
C PHE A 273 -10.11 15.27 19.74
N LEU A 274 -10.27 14.93 18.47
CA LEU A 274 -11.21 13.90 18.03
C LEU A 274 -10.89 12.54 18.64
N MET A 275 -9.61 12.13 18.68
CA MET A 275 -9.18 10.88 19.33
C MET A 275 -9.47 10.91 20.83
N GLY A 276 -9.28 12.05 21.49
CA GLY A 276 -9.68 12.26 22.88
C GLY A 276 -11.18 12.05 23.11
N ARG A 277 -12.03 12.62 22.25
CA ARG A 277 -13.49 12.44 22.31
C ARG A 277 -13.90 10.99 22.03
N LEU A 278 -13.32 10.35 21.02
CA LEU A 278 -13.57 8.95 20.71
C LEU A 278 -13.25 8.07 21.92
N LYS A 279 -12.07 8.24 22.53
CA LYS A 279 -11.69 7.52 23.76
C LYS A 279 -12.68 7.72 24.89
N GLY A 280 -13.20 8.94 25.07
CA GLY A 280 -14.23 9.24 26.07
C GLY A 280 -15.59 8.58 25.80
N ARG A 281 -15.89 8.22 24.54
CA ARG A 281 -17.13 7.55 24.15
C ARG A 281 -17.06 6.02 24.25
N ILE A 282 -15.85 5.46 24.24
CA ILE A 282 -15.61 4.02 24.32
C ILE A 282 -15.92 3.53 25.74
N ASN A 283 -17.05 2.84 25.88
CA ASN A 283 -17.47 2.20 27.13
C ASN A 283 -17.01 0.74 27.12
N GLY A 284 -15.76 0.48 27.51
CA GLY A 284 -15.20 -0.86 27.64
C GLY A 284 -14.27 -0.98 28.84
N GLU A 285 -14.17 -2.17 29.43
CA GLU A 285 -13.22 -2.44 30.53
C GLU A 285 -11.76 -2.25 30.10
N LYS A 286 -11.49 -2.43 28.79
CA LYS A 286 -10.16 -2.29 28.20
C LYS A 286 -10.04 -0.95 27.49
N LYS A 287 -8.89 -0.29 27.69
CA LYS A 287 -8.53 0.90 26.92
C LYS A 287 -8.30 0.51 25.44
N PRO A 288 -8.73 1.34 24.48
CA PRO A 288 -8.48 1.06 23.07
C PRO A 288 -6.99 1.09 22.74
N GLN A 289 -6.56 0.15 21.91
CA GLN A 289 -5.23 0.11 21.32
C GLN A 289 -5.18 0.96 20.05
N PHE A 290 -4.19 1.83 19.96
CA PHE A 290 -3.93 2.67 18.80
C PHE A 290 -2.87 2.05 17.90
N ILE A 291 -3.18 1.93 16.62
CA ILE A 291 -2.26 1.44 15.60
C ILE A 291 -2.11 2.53 14.54
N LEU A 292 -0.92 3.09 14.41
CA LEU A 292 -0.62 4.16 13.46
C LEU A 292 0.25 3.58 12.35
N THR A 293 -0.04 3.93 11.11
CA THR A 293 0.79 3.52 9.97
C THR A 293 1.25 4.74 9.19
N SER A 294 2.50 4.73 8.71
CA SER A 294 3.02 5.80 7.86
C SER A 294 4.17 5.33 6.99
N ALA A 295 4.25 5.87 5.77
CA ALA A 295 5.38 5.65 4.88
C ALA A 295 6.63 6.49 5.19
N THR A 296 6.48 7.58 5.95
CA THR A 296 7.47 8.66 6.01
C THR A 296 7.82 9.10 7.44
N LEU A 297 7.23 8.45 8.46
CA LEU A 297 7.50 8.79 9.85
C LEU A 297 8.83 8.21 10.33
N GLY A 298 9.87 9.02 10.21
CA GLY A 298 11.19 8.73 10.74
C GLY A 298 12.08 7.91 9.81
N ASP A 299 13.38 7.93 10.12
CA ASP A 299 14.47 7.36 9.31
C ASP A 299 15.16 6.17 10.00
N GLY A 300 14.59 5.71 11.13
CA GLY A 300 15.15 4.65 11.96
C GLY A 300 16.27 5.09 12.92
N SER A 301 16.72 6.35 12.88
CA SER A 301 17.70 6.87 13.83
C SER A 301 17.08 7.08 15.23
N HIS A 302 17.92 7.06 16.28
CA HIS A 302 17.45 7.24 17.66
C HIS A 302 16.67 8.55 17.87
N GLN A 303 17.17 9.67 17.34
CA GLN A 303 16.50 10.97 17.46
C GLN A 303 15.14 10.97 16.74
N SER A 304 15.08 10.30 15.59
CA SER A 304 13.87 10.19 14.78
C SER A 304 12.81 9.32 15.47
N ASN A 305 13.21 8.19 16.04
CA ASN A 305 12.32 7.31 16.80
C ASN A 305 11.68 8.02 17.99
N ASN A 306 12.43 8.86 18.72
CA ASN A 306 11.87 9.66 19.81
C ASN A 306 10.80 10.66 19.32
N ARG A 307 11.03 11.29 18.16
CA ARG A 307 10.03 12.18 17.55
C ARG A 307 8.78 11.43 17.10
N VAL A 308 8.93 10.22 16.57
CA VAL A 308 7.79 9.37 16.18
C VAL A 308 6.94 8.99 17.41
N VAL A 309 7.59 8.62 18.51
CA VAL A 309 6.91 8.35 19.79
C VAL A 309 6.17 9.59 20.29
N GLU A 310 6.83 10.75 20.30
CA GLU A 310 6.22 12.00 20.75
C GLU A 310 5.03 12.39 19.87
N PHE A 311 5.16 12.25 18.55
CA PHE A 311 4.08 12.46 17.60
C PHE A 311 2.87 11.57 17.89
N ALA A 312 3.09 10.25 18.02
CA ALA A 312 2.01 9.29 18.29
C ALA A 312 1.32 9.57 19.64
N LYS A 313 2.11 9.93 20.67
CA LYS A 313 1.61 10.31 21.98
C LYS A 313 0.74 11.57 21.92
N ARG A 314 1.20 12.62 21.22
CA ARG A 314 0.43 13.87 21.06
C ARG A 314 -0.84 13.66 20.25
N LEU A 315 -0.80 12.84 19.20
CA LEU A 315 -1.96 12.58 18.34
C LEU A 315 -3.06 11.75 19.03
N THR A 316 -2.68 10.79 19.87
CA THR A 316 -3.65 9.82 20.44
C THR A 316 -3.93 10.03 21.93
N GLY A 317 -3.06 10.78 22.62
CA GLY A 317 -3.06 10.88 24.08
C GLY A 317 -2.78 9.54 24.78
N CYS A 318 -2.08 8.61 24.13
CA CYS A 318 -1.70 7.30 24.67
C CYS A 318 -0.18 7.17 24.77
N GLU A 319 0.31 6.30 25.66
CA GLU A 319 1.75 6.04 25.79
C GLU A 319 2.26 5.14 24.65
N PHE A 320 3.44 5.48 24.15
CA PHE A 320 4.22 4.73 23.17
C PHE A 320 5.68 4.72 23.61
N ASN A 321 6.40 3.64 23.30
CA ASN A 321 7.83 3.50 23.51
C ASN A 321 8.54 3.31 22.16
N VAL A 322 9.87 3.49 22.14
CA VAL A 322 10.67 3.25 20.93
C VAL A 322 10.52 1.80 20.43
N GLU A 323 10.37 0.86 21.36
CA GLU A 323 10.12 -0.54 21.04
C GLU A 323 8.77 -0.78 20.34
N ASP A 324 7.80 0.13 20.49
CA ASP A 324 6.49 0.03 19.86
C ASP A 324 6.51 0.47 18.38
N ILE A 325 7.67 0.98 17.90
CA ILE A 325 7.88 1.30 16.49
C ILE A 325 8.29 0.03 15.73
N VAL A 326 7.57 -0.25 14.66
CA VAL A 326 7.86 -1.34 13.74
C VAL A 326 8.31 -0.75 12.41
N ILE A 327 9.59 -0.96 12.08
CA ILE A 327 10.18 -0.60 10.79
C ILE A 327 10.25 -1.80 9.84
N ALA A 328 10.55 -1.55 8.57
CA ALA A 328 10.76 -2.61 7.60
C ALA A 328 12.14 -3.24 7.78
N TYR A 329 12.20 -4.56 7.67
CA TYR A 329 13.45 -5.33 7.68
C TYR A 329 13.69 -5.83 6.27
N ARG A 330 14.92 -5.70 5.77
CA ARG A 330 15.31 -6.18 4.45
C ARG A 330 16.45 -7.18 4.59
N ASP A 331 16.51 -8.15 3.70
CA ASP A 331 17.64 -9.07 3.64
C ASP A 331 18.84 -8.41 2.95
N GLU A 332 20.04 -8.92 3.22
CA GLU A 332 21.20 -8.49 2.45
C GLU A 332 21.14 -9.01 1.02
N SER A 333 21.80 -8.31 0.10
CA SER A 333 21.91 -8.73 -1.30
C SER A 333 22.48 -10.15 -1.41
N ILE A 334 21.92 -10.98 -2.29
CA ILE A 334 22.43 -12.32 -2.58
C ILE A 334 23.85 -12.20 -3.11
N LYS A 335 24.81 -12.77 -2.37
CA LYS A 335 26.19 -12.96 -2.80
C LYS A 335 26.29 -14.37 -3.36
N SER A 336 26.16 -14.52 -4.67
CA SER A 336 26.46 -15.80 -5.32
C SER A 336 27.96 -15.90 -5.56
N ASN A 337 28.51 -17.10 -5.40
CA ASN A 337 29.90 -17.40 -5.80
C ASN A 337 30.00 -17.69 -7.32
N ILE A 338 28.86 -17.79 -8.00
CA ILE A 338 28.77 -18.12 -9.42
C ILE A 338 28.14 -16.93 -10.15
N THR A 339 28.89 -16.38 -11.11
CA THR A 339 28.44 -15.33 -12.02
C THR A 339 28.43 -15.90 -13.44
N ILE A 340 27.28 -15.87 -14.08
CA ILE A 340 27.07 -16.34 -15.45
C ILE A 340 26.76 -15.12 -16.33
N LYS A 341 27.48 -15.02 -17.46
CA LYS A 341 27.22 -13.99 -18.45
C LYS A 341 26.19 -14.48 -19.45
N TYR A 342 24.93 -14.10 -19.23
CA TYR A 342 23.85 -14.44 -20.14
C TYR A 342 23.81 -13.48 -21.34
N PRO A 343 23.49 -13.97 -22.56
CA PRO A 343 23.28 -13.08 -23.70
C PRO A 343 22.13 -12.10 -23.42
N ILE A 344 22.32 -10.81 -23.70
CA ILE A 344 21.25 -9.80 -23.49
C ILE A 344 19.98 -10.13 -24.29
N GLN A 345 20.12 -10.83 -25.42
CA GLN A 345 19.00 -11.26 -26.23
C GLN A 345 18.12 -12.31 -25.52
N LEU A 346 18.70 -13.18 -24.67
CA LEU A 346 17.92 -14.08 -23.82
C LEU A 346 17.00 -13.28 -22.90
N LEU A 347 17.52 -12.24 -22.25
CA LEU A 347 16.74 -11.40 -21.33
C LEU A 347 15.65 -10.62 -22.07
N ASN A 348 15.92 -10.15 -23.29
CA ASN A 348 14.88 -9.52 -24.11
C ASN A 348 13.80 -10.52 -24.53
N ASP A 349 14.20 -11.72 -24.93
CA ASP A 349 13.28 -12.78 -25.35
C ASP A 349 12.40 -13.24 -24.18
N LEU A 350 12.96 -13.36 -22.97
CA LEU A 350 12.24 -13.69 -21.72
C LEU A 350 11.31 -12.55 -21.26
N ALA A 351 11.67 -11.29 -21.51
CA ALA A 351 10.83 -10.15 -21.15
C ALA A 351 9.67 -9.92 -22.13
N ASN A 352 9.73 -10.50 -23.32
CA ASN A 352 8.68 -10.38 -24.32
C ASN A 352 7.50 -11.30 -24.00
N GLU A 353 6.35 -10.71 -23.69
CA GLU A 353 5.12 -11.42 -23.33
C GLU A 353 4.50 -12.21 -24.49
N GLU A 354 4.93 -11.96 -25.73
CA GLU A 354 4.51 -12.74 -26.91
C GLU A 354 5.24 -14.09 -27.02
N ASN A 355 6.36 -14.25 -26.34
CA ASN A 355 7.14 -15.49 -26.38
C ASN A 355 6.68 -16.46 -25.28
N PHE A 356 6.58 -17.74 -25.61
CA PHE A 356 6.39 -18.78 -24.60
C PHE A 356 7.69 -19.00 -23.81
N PHE A 357 7.60 -18.97 -22.47
CA PHE A 357 8.76 -19.03 -21.58
C PHE A 357 9.64 -20.26 -21.84
N LEU A 358 9.04 -21.45 -21.96
CA LEU A 358 9.74 -22.70 -22.22
C LEU A 358 10.45 -22.72 -23.58
N ASP A 359 9.85 -22.12 -24.61
CA ASP A 359 10.46 -22.05 -25.94
C ASP A 359 11.74 -21.20 -25.93
N VAL A 360 11.73 -20.12 -25.14
CA VAL A 360 12.92 -19.29 -24.94
C VAL A 360 14.01 -20.08 -24.21
N LEU A 361 13.69 -20.80 -23.12
CA LEU A 361 14.68 -21.62 -22.40
C LEU A 361 15.32 -22.68 -23.32
N ASN A 362 14.49 -23.37 -24.11
CA ASN A 362 14.94 -24.38 -25.08
C ASN A 362 15.84 -23.79 -26.16
N LYS A 363 15.48 -22.62 -26.71
CA LYS A 363 16.27 -21.89 -27.72
C LYS A 363 17.69 -21.59 -27.24
N TYR A 364 17.85 -21.26 -25.97
CA TYR A 364 19.16 -20.95 -25.37
C TYR A 364 19.81 -22.12 -24.65
N LYS A 365 19.25 -23.34 -24.75
CA LYS A 365 19.77 -24.59 -24.15
C LYS A 365 20.02 -24.47 -22.64
N LEU A 366 19.11 -23.80 -21.93
CA LEU A 366 19.18 -23.71 -20.47
C LEU A 366 18.58 -24.98 -19.86
N ASP A 367 19.46 -25.84 -19.35
CA ASP A 367 19.08 -27.09 -18.71
C ASP A 367 18.63 -26.81 -17.27
N ILE A 368 17.37 -26.41 -17.13
CA ILE A 368 16.72 -26.13 -15.85
C ILE A 368 15.65 -27.20 -15.68
N GLU A 369 15.63 -27.88 -14.53
CA GLU A 369 14.58 -28.85 -14.17
C GLU A 369 13.21 -28.17 -14.18
N SER A 370 12.59 -28.10 -15.34
CA SER A 370 11.42 -27.28 -15.65
C SER A 370 10.10 -27.94 -15.28
N SER A 371 10.13 -29.21 -14.86
CA SER A 371 8.92 -30.01 -14.65
C SER A 371 8.23 -29.78 -13.30
N LYS A 372 8.83 -28.99 -12.39
CA LYS A 372 8.29 -28.78 -11.02
C LYS A 372 8.28 -27.34 -10.50
N ASN A 373 8.97 -26.40 -11.14
CA ASN A 373 9.14 -25.04 -10.62
C ASN A 373 8.30 -24.04 -11.41
N GLU A 374 7.75 -23.01 -10.75
CA GLU A 374 7.04 -21.93 -11.43
C GLU A 374 8.00 -21.10 -12.30
N GLU A 375 7.50 -20.43 -13.35
CA GLU A 375 8.32 -19.55 -14.19
C GLU A 375 9.09 -18.49 -13.38
N SER A 376 8.48 -18.02 -12.29
CA SER A 376 9.02 -17.03 -11.37
C SER A 376 10.27 -17.54 -10.63
N ASP A 377 10.28 -18.81 -10.19
CA ASP A 377 11.40 -19.47 -9.52
C ASP A 377 12.58 -19.63 -10.48
N ILE A 378 12.29 -20.02 -11.73
CA ILE A 378 13.30 -20.16 -12.78
C ILE A 378 13.93 -18.80 -13.11
N LEU A 379 13.12 -17.76 -13.24
CA LEU A 379 13.60 -16.39 -13.42
C LEU A 379 14.47 -15.92 -12.26
N PHE A 380 14.11 -16.29 -11.03
CA PHE A 380 14.93 -15.99 -9.85
C PHE A 380 16.33 -16.59 -9.98
N ASP A 381 16.44 -17.86 -10.36
CA ASP A 381 17.74 -18.54 -10.46
C ASP A 381 18.59 -17.97 -11.61
N ILE A 382 17.98 -17.64 -12.76
CA ILE A 382 18.68 -17.01 -13.90
C ILE A 382 19.19 -15.60 -13.52
N ILE A 383 18.34 -14.76 -12.94
CA ILE A 383 18.71 -13.36 -12.69
C ILE A 383 19.70 -13.26 -11.53
N SER A 384 19.49 -14.03 -10.45
CA SER A 384 20.38 -13.98 -9.27
C SER A 384 21.81 -14.44 -9.57
N THR A 385 22.03 -15.16 -10.67
CA THR A 385 23.36 -15.59 -11.14
C THR A 385 23.90 -14.74 -12.28
N SER A 386 23.12 -13.81 -12.83
CA SER A 386 23.54 -12.98 -13.96
C SER A 386 24.58 -11.92 -13.58
N ASP A 387 25.55 -11.68 -14.46
CA ASP A 387 26.50 -10.56 -14.36
C ASP A 387 25.83 -9.19 -14.26
N LEU A 388 24.71 -8.97 -14.96
CA LEU A 388 23.94 -7.72 -14.89
C LEU A 388 23.34 -7.49 -13.50
N TYR A 389 22.95 -8.55 -12.79
CA TYR A 389 22.46 -8.42 -11.42
C TYR A 389 23.55 -7.90 -10.50
N PHE A 390 24.77 -8.46 -10.56
CA PHE A 390 25.89 -7.98 -9.75
C PHE A 390 26.29 -6.55 -10.10
N LYS A 391 26.43 -6.23 -11.40
CA LYS A 391 26.68 -4.85 -11.86
C LYS A 391 25.61 -3.88 -11.35
N MET A 392 24.34 -4.28 -11.40
CA MET A 392 23.22 -3.50 -10.87
C MET A 392 23.33 -3.29 -9.36
N ARG A 393 23.74 -4.31 -8.59
CA ARG A 393 23.89 -4.21 -7.13
C ARG A 393 25.01 -3.28 -6.69
N GLU A 394 26.00 -3.04 -7.54
CA GLU A 394 27.03 -2.02 -7.31
C GLU A 394 26.53 -0.59 -7.59
N LEU A 395 25.38 -0.45 -8.24
CA LEU A 395 24.73 0.84 -8.42
C LEU A 395 24.09 1.26 -7.10
N GLY A 396 24.28 2.52 -6.71
CA GLY A 396 23.60 3.07 -5.53
C GLY A 396 22.07 2.95 -5.62
N ASN A 397 21.40 3.19 -4.51
CA ASN A 397 19.96 2.89 -4.35
C ASN A 397 19.02 3.70 -5.26
N LEU A 398 19.44 4.82 -5.82
CA LEU A 398 18.63 5.67 -6.69
C LEU A 398 19.47 6.24 -7.83
N ILE A 399 19.05 6.01 -9.07
CA ILE A 399 19.79 6.40 -10.28
C ILE A 399 18.81 6.73 -11.42
N THR A 400 19.18 7.59 -12.37
CA THR A 400 18.33 7.80 -13.56
C THR A 400 18.31 6.55 -14.43
N LEU A 401 17.22 6.29 -15.16
CA LEU A 401 17.17 5.14 -16.08
C LEU A 401 18.27 5.21 -17.16
N ASN A 402 18.67 6.42 -17.57
CA ASN A 402 19.75 6.63 -18.54
C ASN A 402 21.09 6.20 -17.95
N ASP A 403 21.41 6.67 -16.75
CA ASP A 403 22.67 6.32 -16.09
C ASP A 403 22.70 4.85 -15.69
N PHE A 404 21.56 4.28 -15.32
CA PHE A 404 21.40 2.84 -15.10
C PHE A 404 21.80 2.06 -16.36
N ALA A 405 21.19 2.36 -17.51
CA ALA A 405 21.48 1.70 -18.77
C ALA A 405 22.95 1.88 -19.20
N ASN A 406 23.47 3.09 -19.09
CA ASN A 406 24.86 3.40 -19.42
C ASN A 406 25.87 2.63 -18.56
N LYS A 407 25.65 2.55 -17.24
CA LYS A 407 26.55 1.82 -16.33
C LYS A 407 26.49 0.31 -16.50
N LEU A 408 25.34 -0.22 -16.93
CA LEU A 408 25.17 -1.63 -17.27
C LEU A 408 25.64 -1.96 -18.69
N GLU A 409 26.07 -0.96 -19.47
CA GLU A 409 26.51 -1.09 -20.87
C GLU A 409 25.42 -1.68 -21.79
N ILE A 410 24.17 -1.30 -21.54
CA ILE A 410 22.99 -1.76 -22.29
C ILE A 410 22.15 -0.57 -22.77
N THR A 411 21.26 -0.81 -23.73
CA THR A 411 20.29 0.20 -24.18
C THR A 411 19.21 0.42 -23.12
N GLN A 412 18.55 1.60 -23.11
CA GLN A 412 17.39 1.83 -22.22
C GLN A 412 16.30 0.77 -22.38
N LYS A 413 16.03 0.31 -23.61
CA LYS A 413 15.02 -0.72 -23.86
C LYS A 413 15.38 -2.03 -23.17
N GLN A 414 16.64 -2.44 -23.27
CA GLN A 414 17.16 -3.63 -22.58
C GLN A 414 17.15 -3.46 -21.05
N ALA A 415 17.45 -2.26 -20.54
CA ALA A 415 17.34 -1.96 -19.12
C ALA A 415 15.91 -2.14 -18.61
N VAL A 416 14.91 -1.63 -19.34
CA VAL A 416 13.49 -1.81 -19.00
C VAL A 416 13.11 -3.30 -18.99
N SER A 417 13.55 -4.07 -19.99
CA SER A 417 13.37 -5.53 -20.04
C SER A 417 13.99 -6.22 -18.83
N PHE A 418 15.25 -5.91 -18.51
CA PHE A 418 15.97 -6.47 -17.37
C PHE A 418 15.31 -6.15 -16.03
N ILE A 419 14.93 -4.89 -15.81
CA ILE A 419 14.25 -4.45 -14.57
C ILE A 419 12.92 -5.17 -14.40
N SER A 420 12.15 -5.37 -15.48
CA SER A 420 10.89 -6.08 -15.40
C SER A 420 11.07 -7.56 -15.07
N LEU A 421 12.09 -8.22 -15.63
CA LEU A 421 12.44 -9.57 -15.24
C LEU A 421 12.84 -9.63 -13.75
N CYS A 422 13.63 -8.67 -13.27
CA CYS A 422 13.97 -8.57 -11.85
C CYS A 422 12.74 -8.46 -10.96
N ALA A 423 11.71 -7.72 -11.38
CA ALA A 423 10.45 -7.59 -10.65
C ALA A 423 9.58 -8.87 -10.70
N LYS A 424 9.70 -9.68 -11.76
CA LYS A 424 9.00 -10.97 -11.92
C LYS A 424 9.71 -12.14 -11.21
N ALA A 425 11.03 -12.04 -11.00
CA ALA A 425 11.83 -13.04 -10.32
C ALA A 425 11.45 -13.18 -8.84
N GLN A 426 10.84 -14.31 -8.49
CA GLN A 426 10.41 -14.63 -7.14
C GLN A 426 10.71 -16.09 -6.84
N LYS A 427 11.15 -16.40 -5.62
CA LYS A 427 11.35 -17.78 -5.17
C LYS A 427 10.52 -18.05 -3.93
N ASN A 428 9.67 -19.07 -3.94
CA ASN A 428 8.72 -19.35 -2.84
C ASN A 428 7.88 -18.12 -2.44
N GLY A 429 7.43 -17.33 -3.42
CA GLY A 429 6.66 -16.10 -3.18
C GLY A 429 7.44 -14.91 -2.62
N LYS A 430 8.77 -15.01 -2.53
CA LYS A 430 9.67 -13.92 -2.12
C LYS A 430 10.39 -13.32 -3.32
N GLN A 431 10.30 -12.01 -3.48
CA GLN A 431 10.97 -11.29 -4.56
C GLN A 431 12.50 -11.30 -4.44
N LEU A 432 13.19 -11.36 -5.58
CA LEU A 432 14.64 -11.21 -5.65
C LEU A 432 15.09 -9.81 -5.22
N ILE A 433 14.36 -8.78 -5.65
CA ILE A 433 14.67 -7.37 -5.41
C ILE A 433 13.40 -6.52 -5.45
N ASP A 434 13.35 -5.47 -4.62
CA ASP A 434 12.28 -4.46 -4.64
C ASP A 434 12.76 -3.29 -5.50
N ILE A 435 12.53 -3.38 -6.81
CA ILE A 435 12.94 -2.38 -7.80
C ILE A 435 11.73 -1.55 -8.25
N ARG A 436 11.88 -0.23 -8.27
CA ARG A 436 10.77 0.70 -8.56
C ARG A 436 11.19 1.80 -9.50
N TYR A 437 10.23 2.28 -10.28
CA TYR A 437 10.37 3.50 -11.05
C TYR A 437 9.77 4.67 -10.30
N HIS A 438 10.50 5.78 -10.25
CA HIS A 438 10.00 7.04 -9.73
C HIS A 438 10.03 8.08 -10.84
N TYR A 439 8.90 8.72 -11.07
CA TYR A 439 8.78 9.84 -11.98
C TYR A 439 8.10 10.98 -11.24
N PHE A 440 8.76 12.12 -11.20
CA PHE A 440 8.27 13.28 -10.47
C PHE A 440 7.73 14.28 -11.47
N LEU A 441 6.45 14.61 -11.31
CA LEU A 441 5.80 15.71 -12.01
C LEU A 441 5.58 16.82 -10.99
N LYS A 442 6.06 18.02 -11.32
CA LYS A 442 5.91 19.19 -10.46
C LYS A 442 4.56 19.84 -10.74
N ALA A 443 3.76 20.00 -9.69
CA ALA A 443 2.61 20.90 -9.76
C ALA A 443 3.09 22.35 -9.85
N LEU A 444 2.47 23.14 -10.73
CA LEU A 444 2.81 24.55 -10.86
C LEU A 444 2.18 25.36 -9.74
N ASP A 445 3.01 26.06 -8.97
CA ASP A 445 2.56 27.02 -7.96
C ASP A 445 2.08 28.35 -8.59
N GLY A 446 2.56 28.64 -9.80
CA GLY A 446 2.23 29.84 -10.56
C GLY A 446 3.17 30.08 -11.73
N CYS A 447 2.86 31.10 -12.53
CA CYS A 447 3.73 31.62 -13.57
C CYS A 447 4.03 33.09 -13.24
N TYR A 448 5.31 33.41 -13.11
CA TYR A 448 5.78 34.71 -12.66
C TYR A 448 6.44 35.45 -13.83
N LEU A 449 6.04 36.71 -14.02
CA LEU A 449 6.55 37.59 -15.08
C LEU A 449 6.78 38.97 -14.48
N ALA A 450 7.96 39.55 -14.69
CA ALA A 450 8.24 40.93 -14.33
C ALA A 450 7.71 41.88 -15.43
N LEU A 451 6.94 42.88 -15.01
CA LEU A 451 6.47 43.94 -15.90
C LEU A 451 7.69 44.67 -16.48
N ASN A 452 7.78 44.74 -17.81
CA ASN A 452 8.88 45.29 -18.64
C ASN A 452 10.09 44.39 -18.92
N TYR A 453 10.08 43.11 -18.51
CA TYR A 453 11.10 42.15 -18.93
C TYR A 453 10.45 40.92 -19.57
N GLU A 454 10.36 40.90 -20.90
CA GLU A 454 9.78 39.75 -21.63
C GLU A 454 10.58 38.45 -21.42
N ASP A 455 11.86 38.54 -20.99
CA ASP A 455 12.74 37.41 -20.66
C ASP A 455 12.64 36.93 -19.20
N SER A 456 11.78 37.54 -18.38
CA SER A 456 11.72 37.24 -16.94
C SER A 456 10.80 36.09 -16.53
N LEU A 457 10.16 35.40 -17.51
CA LEU A 457 9.19 34.36 -17.21
C LEU A 457 9.82 33.22 -16.40
N SER A 458 9.18 32.85 -15.29
CA SER A 458 9.61 31.73 -14.46
C SER A 458 8.43 30.96 -13.88
N LEU A 459 8.58 29.65 -13.75
CA LEU A 459 7.63 28.73 -13.13
C LEU A 459 8.01 28.35 -11.70
N ILE A 460 9.05 29.00 -11.18
CA ILE A 460 9.53 28.83 -9.81
C ILE A 460 9.42 30.19 -9.16
N ARG A 461 8.77 30.23 -7.99
CA ARG A 461 8.77 31.43 -7.17
C ARG A 461 10.21 31.68 -6.70
N LYS A 462 10.86 32.66 -7.32
CA LYS A 462 12.21 33.11 -6.92
C LYS A 462 12.14 33.99 -5.68
#